data_AF-A0A482XB94-F1
#
_entry.id   AF-A0A482XB94-F1
#
_cell.length_a   1.000
_cell.length_b   1.000
_cell.length_c   1.000
_cell.angle_alpha   90.00
_cell.angle_beta   90.00
_cell.angle_gamma   90.00
#
_symmetry.space_group_name_H-M   'P 1'
#
loop_
_entity.id
_entity.type
_entity.pdbx_description
1 polymer ?
#
loop_
_entity_poly.entity_id
_entity_poly.type
_entity_poly.pdbx_seq_one_letter_code
_entity_poly.pdbx_strand_id
1 'polypeptide(L)'
;IWKLYSRQKQRETLAKILGSEDLASTYIKDDKSYYLARGHLTAKADFVYGAEQMATFYYINVAPQWQIINAGNWAALEDNVRTYIIKNKLEVLIYTIPHGVAVLPDVDGTYQPLYLYFDENNNGLIPVPKLYIKAVVDPVSKTGIAFLTVNNPYVTMEEIQEQNYVICEDICDELDWLTWDPTNIKKGYSYCCNIKDLAKSLDFMPEIDVDDILR
;
A
#
# COMPACT_ATOMS: atom_id res chain seq x y z
N ILE A 1 -4.57 2.96 -20.05
CA ILE A 1 -4.36 2.57 -18.64
C ILE A 1 -5.22 1.37 -18.21
N TRP A 2 -6.56 1.39 -18.33
CA TRP A 2 -7.40 0.30 -17.79
C TRP A 2 -7.04 -1.13 -18.24
N LYS A 3 -6.62 -1.32 -19.50
CA LYS A 3 -6.17 -2.63 -20.02
C LYS A 3 -4.95 -3.18 -19.28
N LEU A 4 -4.11 -2.32 -18.71
CA LEU A 4 -2.91 -2.71 -17.95
C LEU A 4 -3.27 -3.41 -16.63
N TYR A 5 -4.45 -3.14 -16.08
CA TYR A 5 -4.98 -3.81 -14.90
C TYR A 5 -5.72 -5.12 -15.22
N SER A 6 -5.77 -5.53 -16.49
CA SER A 6 -6.28 -6.86 -16.83
C SER A 6 -5.26 -7.94 -16.45
N ARG A 7 -5.72 -9.10 -15.97
CA ARG A 7 -4.84 -10.21 -15.59
C ARG A 7 -4.00 -10.71 -16.74
N GLN A 8 -4.59 -10.77 -17.95
CA GLN A 8 -3.86 -11.11 -19.16
C GLN A 8 -2.66 -10.17 -19.34
N LYS A 9 -2.88 -8.85 -19.25
CA LYS A 9 -1.79 -7.89 -19.43
C LYS A 9 -0.76 -7.94 -18.31
N GLN A 10 -1.20 -8.20 -17.08
CA GLN A 10 -0.30 -8.41 -15.93
C GLN A 10 0.59 -9.62 -16.14
N ARG A 11 0.04 -10.77 -16.59
CA ARG A 11 0.82 -11.98 -16.91
C ARG A 11 1.83 -11.70 -18.00
N GLU A 12 1.43 -11.08 -19.12
CA GLU A 12 2.34 -10.72 -20.20
C GLU A 12 3.49 -9.82 -19.72
N THR A 13 3.19 -8.87 -18.83
CA THR A 13 4.20 -7.93 -18.33
C THR A 13 5.12 -8.61 -17.32
N LEU A 14 4.58 -9.36 -16.36
CA LEU A 14 5.38 -10.12 -15.41
C LEU A 14 6.21 -11.21 -16.11
N ALA A 15 5.70 -11.86 -17.16
CA ALA A 15 6.48 -12.85 -17.90
C ALA A 15 7.74 -12.25 -18.52
N LYS A 16 7.66 -11.00 -18.99
CA LYS A 16 8.82 -10.26 -19.49
C LYS A 16 9.81 -9.89 -18.38
N ILE A 17 9.28 -9.46 -17.22
CA ILE A 17 10.11 -9.09 -16.05
C ILE A 17 10.83 -10.32 -15.49
N LEU A 18 10.10 -11.42 -15.33
CA LEU A 18 10.55 -12.62 -14.60
C LEU A 18 11.15 -13.69 -15.50
N GLY A 19 11.14 -13.50 -16.83
CA GLY A 19 11.68 -14.45 -17.79
C GLY A 19 10.85 -15.73 -18.01
N SER A 20 9.62 -15.82 -17.49
CA SER A 20 8.75 -17.00 -17.66
C SER A 20 7.26 -16.70 -17.56
N GLU A 21 6.50 -17.20 -18.54
CA GLU A 21 5.03 -17.15 -18.56
C GLU A 21 4.40 -18.00 -17.45
N ASP A 22 4.98 -19.17 -17.19
CA ASP A 22 4.53 -20.08 -16.14
C ASP A 22 4.71 -19.42 -14.77
N LEU A 23 5.90 -18.85 -14.51
CA LEU A 23 6.19 -18.16 -13.26
C LEU A 23 5.26 -16.97 -13.06
N ALA A 24 5.05 -16.14 -14.09
CA ALA A 24 4.10 -15.03 -14.04
C ALA A 24 2.66 -15.49 -13.72
N SER A 25 2.25 -16.66 -14.22
CA SER A 25 0.93 -17.24 -13.97
C SER A 25 0.79 -17.83 -12.56
N THR A 26 1.90 -18.18 -11.88
CA THR A 26 1.86 -18.56 -10.45
C THR A 26 1.56 -17.35 -9.55
N TYR A 27 2.02 -16.17 -9.94
CA TYR A 27 1.77 -14.91 -9.23
C TYR A 27 0.41 -14.30 -9.59
N ILE A 28 0.08 -14.19 -10.87
CA ILE A 28 -1.22 -13.68 -11.31
C ILE A 28 -2.18 -14.84 -11.55
N LYS A 29 -3.06 -15.12 -10.59
CA LYS A 29 -3.95 -16.29 -10.60
C LYS A 29 -5.32 -15.98 -11.21
N ASP A 30 -5.99 -17.02 -11.70
CA ASP A 30 -7.39 -16.96 -12.14
C ASP A 30 -8.38 -17.06 -10.96
N ASP A 31 -8.07 -16.40 -9.84
CA ASP A 31 -8.92 -16.32 -8.64
C ASP A 31 -9.32 -14.87 -8.34
N LYS A 32 -9.89 -14.59 -7.18
CA LYS A 32 -10.33 -13.24 -6.79
C LYS A 32 -9.33 -12.49 -5.91
N SER A 33 -8.11 -13.01 -5.73
CA SER A 33 -7.20 -12.58 -4.66
C SER A 33 -5.80 -12.22 -5.16
N TYR A 34 -5.24 -12.98 -6.09
CA TYR A 34 -3.85 -12.83 -6.51
C TYR A 34 -3.76 -12.19 -7.89
N TYR A 35 -3.99 -10.88 -7.92
CA TYR A 35 -3.76 -10.00 -9.06
C TYR A 35 -3.57 -8.57 -8.56
N LEU A 36 -3.00 -7.70 -9.39
CA LEU A 36 -2.84 -6.28 -9.06
C LEU A 36 -4.15 -5.54 -9.39
N ALA A 37 -4.85 -5.12 -8.35
CA ALA A 37 -6.04 -4.29 -8.45
C ALA A 37 -5.69 -2.81 -8.48
N ARG A 38 -6.72 -2.02 -8.78
CA ARG A 38 -6.69 -0.56 -8.64
C ARG A 38 -6.84 -0.22 -7.16
N GLY A 39 -5.73 -0.17 -6.42
CA GLY A 39 -5.71 0.27 -5.03
C GLY A 39 -5.90 1.78 -4.97
N HIS A 40 -7.02 2.24 -4.41
CA HIS A 40 -7.32 3.66 -4.31
C HIS A 40 -6.45 4.31 -3.21
N LEU A 41 -5.92 5.51 -3.46
CA LEU A 41 -5.14 6.26 -2.47
C LEU A 41 -6.09 7.00 -1.51
N THR A 42 -7.09 7.69 -2.05
CA THR A 42 -8.23 8.19 -1.29
C THR A 42 -9.42 7.25 -1.48
N ALA A 43 -9.95 6.70 -0.37
CA ALA A 43 -10.99 5.70 -0.43
C ALA A 43 -12.36 6.32 -0.75
N LYS A 44 -13.15 5.62 -1.57
CA LYS A 44 -14.52 6.02 -1.89
C LYS A 44 -15.37 6.24 -0.62
N ALA A 45 -15.19 5.38 0.38
CA ALA A 45 -16.00 5.37 1.60
C ALA A 45 -15.74 6.57 2.53
N ASP A 46 -14.71 7.36 2.27
CA ASP A 46 -14.40 8.56 3.05
C ASP A 46 -15.25 9.77 2.63
N PHE A 47 -16.00 9.65 1.53
CA PHE A 47 -16.83 10.73 0.98
C PHE A 47 -18.32 10.44 1.07
N VAL A 48 -19.09 11.49 1.32
CA VAL A 48 -20.56 11.43 1.40
C VAL A 48 -21.19 11.68 0.03
N TYR A 49 -20.65 12.60 -0.77
CA TYR A 49 -21.27 12.99 -2.03
C TYR A 49 -20.84 12.08 -3.19
N GLY A 50 -21.81 11.73 -4.04
CA GLY A 50 -21.58 10.83 -5.18
C GLY A 50 -20.53 11.35 -6.17
N ALA A 51 -20.43 12.67 -6.36
CA ALA A 51 -19.41 13.28 -7.23
C ALA A 51 -17.99 13.02 -6.73
N GLU A 52 -17.75 13.16 -5.42
CA GLU A 52 -16.47 12.89 -4.77
C GLU A 52 -16.14 11.40 -4.83
N GLN A 53 -17.13 10.55 -4.52
CA GLN A 53 -17.00 9.10 -4.63
C GLN A 53 -16.65 8.65 -6.05
N MET A 54 -17.16 9.30 -7.09
CA MET A 54 -16.78 9.01 -8.47
C MET A 54 -15.37 9.48 -8.80
N ALA A 55 -14.96 10.63 -8.25
CA ALA A 55 -13.62 11.17 -8.46
C ALA A 55 -12.52 10.23 -7.93
N THR A 56 -12.79 9.44 -6.90
CA THR A 56 -11.81 8.47 -6.38
C THR A 56 -11.44 7.38 -7.40
N PHE A 57 -12.25 7.14 -8.44
CA PHE A 57 -11.99 6.13 -9.46
C PHE A 57 -11.10 6.60 -10.62
N TYR A 58 -10.68 7.87 -10.63
CA TYR A 58 -9.69 8.34 -11.60
C TYR A 58 -8.32 7.69 -11.34
N TYR A 59 -7.61 7.34 -12.41
CA TYR A 59 -6.32 6.65 -12.32
C TYR A 59 -5.21 7.45 -11.62
N ILE A 60 -5.37 8.76 -11.49
CA ILE A 60 -4.47 9.60 -10.69
C ILE A 60 -4.54 9.26 -9.19
N ASN A 61 -5.67 8.72 -8.72
CA ASN A 61 -5.91 8.30 -7.34
C ASN A 61 -5.67 6.79 -7.14
N VAL A 62 -4.90 6.13 -8.02
CA VAL A 62 -4.74 4.68 -8.00
C VAL A 62 -3.29 4.29 -8.16
N ALA A 63 -2.86 3.33 -7.35
CA ALA A 63 -1.61 2.60 -7.56
C ALA A 63 -1.86 1.07 -7.61
N PRO A 64 -0.99 0.28 -8.28
CA PRO A 64 -1.13 -1.18 -8.34
C PRO A 64 -0.99 -1.85 -6.97
N GLN A 65 -2.08 -2.42 -6.46
CA GLN A 65 -2.09 -3.09 -5.15
C GLN A 65 -2.52 -4.54 -5.30
N TRP A 66 -1.85 -5.48 -4.63
CA TRP A 66 -2.30 -6.86 -4.63
C TRP A 66 -3.70 -6.96 -4.03
N GLN A 67 -4.65 -7.58 -4.74
CA GLN A 67 -6.05 -7.58 -4.34
C GLN A 67 -6.28 -8.20 -2.96
N ILE A 68 -5.56 -9.26 -2.62
CA ILE A 68 -5.61 -9.91 -1.30
C ILE A 68 -5.19 -8.98 -0.16
N ILE A 69 -4.35 -7.98 -0.45
CA ILE A 69 -3.88 -6.97 0.50
C ILE A 69 -4.85 -5.78 0.53
N ASN A 70 -5.24 -5.29 -0.65
CA ASN A 70 -6.25 -4.23 -0.82
C ASN A 70 -7.56 -4.57 -0.10
N ALA A 71 -8.08 -5.79 -0.27
CA ALA A 71 -9.26 -6.29 0.42
C ALA A 71 -8.97 -6.96 1.77
N GLY A 72 -7.70 -6.94 2.19
CA GLY A 72 -7.21 -7.51 3.45
C GLY A 72 -6.97 -6.42 4.49
N ASN A 73 -5.74 -6.33 4.98
CA ASN A 73 -5.39 -5.41 6.05
C ASN A 73 -5.50 -3.94 5.61
N TRP A 74 -5.30 -3.61 4.33
CA TRP A 74 -5.50 -2.24 3.86
C TRP A 74 -6.95 -1.76 4.02
N ALA A 75 -7.93 -2.58 3.61
CA ALA A 75 -9.35 -2.25 3.81
C ALA A 75 -9.72 -2.19 5.31
N ALA A 76 -9.19 -3.12 6.12
CA ALA A 76 -9.42 -3.11 7.57
C ALA A 76 -8.86 -1.86 8.24
N LEU A 77 -7.68 -1.40 7.82
CA LEU A 77 -7.10 -0.13 8.27
C LEU A 77 -7.99 1.06 7.95
N GLU A 78 -8.43 1.16 6.69
CA GLU A 78 -9.30 2.25 6.25
C GLU A 78 -10.59 2.30 7.05
N ASP A 79 -11.14 1.14 7.41
CA ASP A 79 -12.33 1.04 8.26
C ASP A 79 -12.07 1.42 9.72
N ASN A 80 -10.98 0.94 10.31
CA ASN A 80 -10.58 1.27 11.68
C ASN A 80 -10.32 2.77 11.83
N VAL A 81 -9.54 3.37 10.91
CA VAL A 81 -9.23 4.80 10.90
C VAL A 81 -10.50 5.63 10.79
N ARG A 82 -11.39 5.30 9.84
CA ARG A 82 -12.67 6.00 9.67
C ARG A 82 -13.54 5.89 10.92
N THR A 83 -13.64 4.70 11.50
CA THR A 83 -14.44 4.47 12.71
C THR A 83 -13.89 5.26 13.89
N TYR A 84 -12.56 5.28 14.08
CA TYR A 84 -11.90 6.05 15.13
C TYR A 84 -12.17 7.55 14.98
N ILE A 85 -11.98 8.11 13.77
CA ILE A 85 -12.22 9.53 13.48
C ILE A 85 -13.68 9.92 13.78
N ILE A 86 -14.65 9.13 13.32
CA ILE A 86 -16.08 9.39 13.53
C ILE A 86 -16.43 9.32 15.02
N LYS A 87 -15.95 8.28 15.72
CA LYS A 87 -16.23 8.09 17.15
C LYS A 87 -15.71 9.24 18.00
N ASN A 88 -14.52 9.74 17.68
CA ASN A 88 -13.85 10.82 18.41
C ASN A 88 -14.16 12.22 17.86
N LYS A 89 -14.94 12.33 16.78
CA LYS A 89 -15.33 13.59 16.11
C LYS A 89 -14.11 14.43 15.71
N LEU A 90 -13.09 13.78 15.17
CA LEU A 90 -11.85 14.44 14.76
C LEU A 90 -12.00 15.02 13.35
N GLU A 91 -11.37 16.16 13.12
CA GLU A 91 -11.11 16.69 11.79
C GLU A 91 -9.63 16.44 11.49
N VAL A 92 -9.35 15.52 10.56
CA VAL A 92 -7.98 15.06 10.30
C VAL A 92 -7.56 15.31 8.86
N LEU A 93 -6.25 15.43 8.65
CA LEU A 93 -5.61 15.34 7.35
C LEU A 93 -5.10 13.92 7.14
N ILE A 94 -5.43 13.32 5.99
CA ILE A 94 -5.00 11.97 5.63
C ILE A 94 -4.09 12.05 4.40
N TYR A 95 -2.89 11.51 4.52
CA TYR A 95 -1.94 11.37 3.43
C TYR A 95 -1.76 9.90 3.10
N THR A 96 -2.17 9.47 1.91
CA THR A 96 -1.90 8.12 1.40
C THR A 96 -0.78 8.17 0.38
N ILE A 97 0.31 7.46 0.64
CA ILE A 97 1.55 7.53 -0.13
C ILE A 97 1.95 6.11 -0.56
N PRO A 98 1.97 5.80 -1.86
CA PRO A 98 2.68 4.63 -2.37
C PRO A 98 4.20 4.88 -2.30
N HIS A 99 4.97 3.94 -1.77
CA HIS A 99 6.41 4.10 -1.59
C HIS A 99 7.21 2.87 -2.04
N GLY A 100 8.37 3.14 -2.66
CA GLY A 100 9.27 2.12 -3.21
C GLY A 100 8.67 1.32 -4.37
N VAL A 101 9.43 0.36 -4.89
CA VAL A 101 8.98 -0.58 -5.93
C VAL A 101 9.05 -2.00 -5.37
N ALA A 102 7.95 -2.75 -5.46
CA ALA A 102 7.90 -4.15 -5.06
C ALA A 102 8.76 -5.00 -6.00
N VAL A 103 9.30 -6.10 -5.49
CA VAL A 103 10.13 -7.03 -6.25
C VAL A 103 9.57 -8.46 -6.18
N LEU A 104 9.86 -9.25 -7.21
CA LEU A 104 9.67 -10.71 -7.19
C LEU A 104 10.89 -11.39 -7.81
N PRO A 105 11.25 -12.61 -7.37
CA PRO A 105 12.33 -13.35 -7.98
C PRO A 105 11.94 -13.78 -9.40
N ASP A 106 12.87 -13.62 -10.34
CA ASP A 106 12.78 -14.19 -11.69
C ASP A 106 13.07 -15.70 -11.69
N VAL A 107 13.10 -16.30 -12.89
CA VAL A 107 13.41 -17.73 -13.09
C VAL A 107 14.77 -18.16 -12.53
N ASP A 108 15.72 -17.23 -12.39
CA ASP A 108 17.05 -17.47 -11.87
C ASP A 108 17.17 -17.14 -10.37
N GLY A 109 16.06 -16.73 -9.74
CA GLY A 109 16.00 -16.33 -8.34
C GLY A 109 16.48 -14.90 -8.06
N THR A 110 16.73 -14.09 -9.09
CA THR A 110 17.14 -12.69 -8.93
C THR A 110 15.92 -11.80 -8.78
N TYR A 111 15.89 -10.93 -7.76
CA TYR A 111 14.76 -10.05 -7.51
C TYR A 111 14.67 -8.94 -8.57
N GLN A 112 13.55 -8.91 -9.29
CA GLN A 112 13.26 -7.93 -10.32
C GLN A 112 12.19 -6.94 -9.87
N PRO A 113 12.35 -5.63 -10.16
CA PRO A 113 11.36 -4.62 -9.81
C PRO A 113 10.09 -4.73 -10.67
N LEU A 114 8.94 -4.59 -10.03
CA LEU A 114 7.64 -4.77 -10.66
C LEU A 114 7.06 -3.48 -11.21
N TYR A 115 6.62 -3.54 -12.47
CA TYR A 115 5.88 -2.49 -13.15
C TYR A 115 4.71 -3.06 -13.94
N LEU A 116 3.61 -2.31 -14.05
CA LEU A 116 2.49 -2.67 -14.93
C LEU A 116 2.74 -2.30 -16.40
N TYR A 117 3.73 -1.46 -16.69
CA TYR A 117 3.99 -0.98 -18.02
C TYR A 117 5.43 -0.48 -18.18
N PHE A 118 5.99 -0.75 -19.36
CA PHE A 118 7.27 -0.24 -19.82
C PHE A 118 7.07 0.52 -21.13
N ASP A 119 7.85 1.58 -21.33
CA ASP A 119 7.92 2.26 -22.63
C ASP A 119 8.78 1.49 -23.65
N GLU A 120 8.97 2.07 -24.84
CA GLU A 120 9.76 1.48 -25.93
C GLU A 120 11.26 1.37 -25.60
N ASN A 121 11.75 2.16 -24.63
CA ASN A 121 13.14 2.14 -24.16
C ASN A 121 13.32 1.24 -22.92
N ASN A 122 12.30 0.45 -22.58
CA ASN A 122 12.28 -0.43 -21.42
C ASN A 122 12.34 0.33 -20.07
N ASN A 123 11.87 1.58 -20.02
CA ASN A 123 11.70 2.31 -18.77
C ASN A 123 10.37 1.91 -18.12
N GLY A 124 10.40 1.48 -16.86
CA GLY A 124 9.20 1.16 -16.09
C GLY A 124 8.42 2.43 -15.73
N LEU A 125 7.17 2.54 -16.20
CA LEU A 125 6.36 3.77 -16.08
C LEU A 125 5.29 3.71 -15.00
N ILE A 126 4.79 2.53 -14.66
CA ILE A 126 3.76 2.35 -13.63
C ILE A 126 4.30 1.37 -12.59
N PRO A 127 5.01 1.87 -11.56
CA PRO A 127 5.58 1.00 -10.53
C PRO A 127 4.48 0.34 -9.69
N VAL A 128 4.72 -0.90 -9.29
CA VAL A 128 3.96 -1.55 -8.22
C VAL A 128 4.59 -1.11 -6.90
N PRO A 129 3.89 -0.37 -6.02
CA PRO A 129 4.49 0.14 -4.78
C PRO A 129 4.93 -1.01 -3.89
N LYS A 130 6.05 -0.81 -3.20
CA LYS A 130 6.54 -1.76 -2.17
C LYS A 130 5.73 -1.66 -0.89
N LEU A 131 5.43 -0.43 -0.48
CA LEU A 131 4.69 -0.08 0.71
C LEU A 131 3.53 0.85 0.34
N TYR A 132 2.42 0.69 1.04
CA TYR A 132 1.37 1.69 1.13
C TYR A 132 1.44 2.33 2.51
N ILE A 133 1.51 3.65 2.55
CA ILE A 133 1.63 4.43 3.77
C ILE A 133 0.36 5.27 3.91
N LYS A 134 -0.24 5.31 5.09
CA LYS A 134 -1.36 6.18 5.44
C LYS A 134 -1.01 6.96 6.70
N ALA A 135 -0.70 8.25 6.57
CA ALA A 135 -0.52 9.14 7.71
C ALA A 135 -1.85 9.85 8.04
N VAL A 136 -2.22 9.84 9.32
CA VAL A 136 -3.41 10.50 9.86
C VAL A 136 -2.92 11.56 10.84
N VAL A 137 -3.31 12.81 10.60
CA VAL A 137 -2.85 13.97 11.37
C VAL A 137 -4.07 14.73 11.87
N ASP A 138 -4.17 14.93 13.17
CA ASP A 138 -5.09 15.88 13.77
C ASP A 138 -4.36 17.22 13.99
N PRO A 139 -4.60 18.24 13.14
CA PRO A 139 -3.94 19.54 13.25
C PRO A 139 -4.38 20.33 14.49
N VAL A 140 -5.52 20.00 15.11
CA VAL A 140 -6.04 20.72 16.29
C VAL A 140 -5.26 20.31 17.53
N SER A 141 -5.10 19.00 17.75
CA SER A 141 -4.32 18.47 18.87
C SER A 141 -2.84 18.33 18.57
N LYS A 142 -2.42 18.56 17.32
CA LYS A 142 -1.07 18.30 16.81
C LYS A 142 -0.63 16.87 17.09
N THR A 143 -1.55 15.92 16.93
CA THR A 143 -1.23 14.50 17.06
C THR A 143 -1.25 13.83 15.70
N GLY A 144 -0.49 12.76 15.54
CA GLY A 144 -0.54 12.00 14.30
C GLY A 144 0.11 10.65 14.40
N ILE A 145 -0.24 9.80 13.44
CA ILE A 145 0.30 8.46 13.33
C ILE A 145 0.32 8.02 11.86
N ALA A 146 1.31 7.21 11.48
CA ALA A 146 1.34 6.60 10.17
C ALA A 146 1.18 5.09 10.24
N PHE A 147 0.50 4.53 9.26
CA PHE A 147 0.29 3.10 9.09
C PHE A 147 0.93 2.66 7.79
N LEU A 148 1.67 1.56 7.83
CA LEU A 148 2.36 1.03 6.66
C LEU A 148 1.88 -0.38 6.40
N THR A 149 1.65 -0.71 5.14
CA THR A 149 1.28 -2.06 4.69
C THR A 149 2.20 -2.49 3.56
N VAL A 150 2.84 -3.65 3.75
CA VAL A 150 3.65 -4.33 2.74
C VAL A 150 2.75 -4.78 1.59
N ASN A 151 3.05 -4.34 0.37
CA ASN A 151 2.30 -4.70 -0.84
C ASN A 151 2.97 -5.84 -1.60
N ASN A 152 3.21 -6.96 -0.92
CA ASN A 152 3.66 -8.19 -1.54
C ASN A 152 3.17 -9.40 -0.72
N PRO A 153 2.22 -10.22 -1.21
CA PRO A 153 1.69 -11.35 -0.45
C PRO A 153 2.59 -12.60 -0.52
N TYR A 154 3.74 -12.50 -1.20
CA TYR A 154 4.69 -13.60 -1.43
C TYR A 154 5.96 -13.51 -0.59
N VAL A 155 6.18 -12.41 0.13
CA VAL A 155 7.35 -12.28 1.01
C VAL A 155 7.23 -13.19 2.23
N THR A 156 8.38 -13.53 2.77
CA THR A 156 8.58 -14.17 4.07
C THR A 156 8.87 -13.12 5.14
N MET A 157 8.82 -13.53 6.42
CA MET A 157 9.24 -12.64 7.50
C MET A 157 10.72 -12.28 7.44
N GLU A 158 11.57 -13.19 6.97
CA GLU A 158 13.00 -12.96 6.75
C GLU A 158 13.20 -11.86 5.70
N GLU A 159 12.54 -11.96 4.55
CA GLU A 159 12.61 -10.92 3.51
C GLU A 159 12.06 -9.57 3.99
N ILE A 160 11.01 -9.55 4.84
CA ILE A 160 10.50 -8.30 5.43
C ILE A 160 11.61 -7.61 6.25
N GLN A 161 12.36 -8.37 7.03
CA GLN A 161 13.43 -7.86 7.89
C GLN A 161 14.67 -7.45 7.07
N GLU A 162 15.05 -8.25 6.09
CA GLU A 162 16.29 -8.05 5.33
C GLU A 162 16.15 -7.02 4.20
N GLN A 163 14.97 -6.94 3.57
CA GLN A 163 14.78 -6.08 2.40
C GLN A 163 14.23 -4.70 2.77
N ASN A 164 14.40 -4.19 4.00
CA ASN A 164 13.98 -2.84 4.38
C ASN A 164 12.47 -2.58 4.11
N TYR A 165 11.61 -3.53 4.47
CA TYR A 165 10.15 -3.32 4.44
C TYR A 165 9.64 -2.61 5.70
N VAL A 166 10.39 -2.68 6.81
CA VAL A 166 10.12 -2.00 8.07
C VAL A 166 11.03 -0.78 8.16
N ILE A 167 10.47 0.43 8.01
CA ILE A 167 11.24 1.68 7.90
C ILE A 167 11.12 2.59 9.13
N CYS A 168 10.53 2.09 10.22
CA CYS A 168 10.39 2.75 11.51
C CYS A 168 10.19 1.70 12.61
N GLU A 169 10.20 2.14 13.87
CA GLU A 169 9.77 1.31 15.00
C GLU A 169 8.24 1.12 14.99
N ASP A 170 7.80 -0.14 15.16
CA ASP A 170 6.37 -0.46 15.22
C ASP A 170 5.77 -0.11 16.57
N ILE A 171 4.83 0.83 16.57
CA ILE A 171 4.11 1.31 17.76
C ILE A 171 2.63 0.90 17.76
N CYS A 172 2.21 -0.08 16.95
CA CYS A 172 0.80 -0.47 16.86
C CYS A 172 0.22 -0.96 18.20
N ASP A 173 1.04 -1.50 19.10
CA ASP A 173 0.62 -1.95 20.44
C ASP A 173 0.14 -0.79 21.33
N GLU A 174 0.43 0.46 20.97
CA GLU A 174 -0.09 1.65 21.65
C GLU A 174 -1.55 1.98 21.26
N LEU A 175 -2.11 1.32 20.24
CA LEU A 175 -3.44 1.60 19.71
C LEU A 175 -4.44 0.48 20.01
N ASP A 176 -5.41 0.77 20.85
CA ASP A 176 -6.43 -0.20 21.30
C ASP A 176 -7.62 -0.36 20.34
N TRP A 177 -7.70 0.49 19.31
CA TRP A 177 -8.80 0.54 18.35
C TRP A 177 -8.53 -0.18 17.03
N LEU A 178 -7.33 -0.75 16.85
CA LEU A 178 -7.00 -1.58 15.70
C LEU A 178 -7.56 -3.00 15.88
N THR A 179 -8.33 -3.45 14.91
CA THR A 179 -9.01 -4.77 14.95
C THR A 179 -8.46 -5.81 13.97
N TRP A 180 -7.41 -5.44 13.22
CA TRP A 180 -6.79 -6.29 12.20
C TRP A 180 -5.76 -7.29 12.78
N ASP A 181 -5.32 -8.24 11.96
CA ASP A 181 -4.13 -9.06 12.23
C ASP A 181 -2.96 -8.46 11.43
N PRO A 182 -2.18 -7.51 12.00
CA PRO A 182 -1.13 -6.79 11.28
C PRO A 182 -0.01 -7.73 10.82
N THR A 183 0.16 -8.89 11.47
CA THR A 183 1.21 -9.86 11.14
C THR A 183 0.85 -10.77 9.97
N ASN A 184 -0.38 -10.69 9.45
CA ASN A 184 -0.85 -11.51 8.35
C ASN A 184 -0.23 -11.09 7.00
N ILE A 185 0.92 -11.68 6.65
CA ILE A 185 1.64 -11.33 5.42
C ILE A 185 0.76 -11.45 4.16
N LYS A 186 -0.05 -12.52 4.06
CA LYS A 186 -0.92 -12.72 2.89
C LYS A 186 -1.95 -11.62 2.72
N LYS A 187 -2.46 -11.07 3.82
CA LYS A 187 -3.39 -9.93 3.82
C LYS A 187 -2.69 -8.58 3.86
N GLY A 188 -1.36 -8.56 3.87
CA GLY A 188 -0.51 -7.38 3.95
C GLY A 188 0.02 -7.20 5.36
N TYR A 189 1.28 -7.60 5.58
CA TYR A 189 1.98 -7.28 6.82
C TYR A 189 1.94 -5.77 7.04
N SER A 190 1.49 -5.34 8.22
CA SER A 190 1.27 -3.94 8.53
C SER A 190 1.84 -3.57 9.89
N TYR A 191 2.20 -2.30 10.06
CA TYR A 191 2.79 -1.75 11.28
C TYR A 191 2.51 -0.25 11.39
N CYS A 192 2.78 0.34 12.54
CA CYS A 192 2.48 1.73 12.85
C CYS A 192 3.77 2.50 13.15
N CYS A 193 3.90 3.72 12.63
CA CYS A 193 5.04 4.59 12.89
C CYS A 193 4.61 5.88 13.57
N ASN A 194 5.51 6.40 14.41
CA ASN A 194 5.53 7.83 14.69
C ASN A 194 5.83 8.60 13.39
N ILE A 195 5.06 9.66 13.10
CA ILE A 195 5.22 10.48 11.89
C ILE A 195 6.63 11.10 11.80
N LYS A 196 7.22 11.52 12.93
CA LYS A 196 8.57 12.10 12.97
C LYS A 196 9.64 11.10 12.58
N ASP A 197 9.48 9.84 12.98
CA ASP A 197 10.43 8.78 12.61
C ASP A 197 10.24 8.36 11.17
N LEU A 198 8.99 8.26 10.69
CA LEU A 198 8.71 8.02 9.28
C LEU A 198 9.32 9.10 8.38
N ALA A 199 9.24 10.38 8.77
CA ALA A 199 9.79 11.49 7.99
C ALA A 199 11.31 11.39 7.81
N LYS A 200 12.04 10.78 8.75
CA LYS A 200 13.49 10.53 8.60
C LYS A 200 13.81 9.49 7.51
N SER A 201 12.84 8.63 7.19
CA SER A 201 12.96 7.56 6.20
C SER A 201 12.42 7.97 4.82
N LEU A 202 11.80 9.15 4.70
CA LEU A 202 11.14 9.63 3.47
C LEU A 202 11.60 11.06 3.10
N ASP A 203 12.55 11.16 2.18
CA ASP A 203 13.14 12.45 1.74
C ASP A 203 12.14 13.48 1.17
N PHE A 204 10.96 13.04 0.74
CA PHE A 204 9.93 13.88 0.12
C PHE A 204 8.78 14.22 1.06
N MET A 205 8.78 13.72 2.30
CA MET A 205 7.68 13.94 3.22
C MET A 205 7.62 15.44 3.59
N PRO A 206 6.47 16.10 3.42
CA PRO A 206 6.34 17.50 3.83
C PRO A 206 6.55 17.61 5.34
N GLU A 207 6.98 18.79 5.80
CA GLU A 207 7.02 19.07 7.23
C GLU A 207 5.59 19.02 7.78
N ILE A 208 5.35 18.09 8.71
CA ILE A 208 4.06 17.91 9.37
C ILE A 208 4.19 18.38 10.82
N ASP A 209 3.40 19.38 11.19
CA ASP A 209 3.33 19.94 12.55
C ASP A 209 2.59 18.99 13.50
N VAL A 210 3.32 18.00 14.03
CA VAL A 210 2.85 17.01 15.00
C VAL A 210 3.77 17.02 16.21
N ASP A 211 3.21 17.08 17.41
CA ASP A 211 3.93 17.06 18.68
C ASP A 211 3.89 15.67 19.36
N ASP A 212 2.80 14.91 19.20
CA ASP A 212 2.57 13.62 19.87
C ASP A 212 1.85 12.58 18.97
N ILE A 213 1.69 11.35 19.45
CA ILE A 213 1.05 10.23 18.74
C ILE A 213 -0.48 10.33 18.85
N LEU A 214 -1.19 10.10 17.75
CA LEU A 214 -2.65 9.94 17.76
C LEU A 214 -3.01 8.54 18.27
N ARG A 215 -3.48 8.45 19.52
CA ARG A 215 -3.86 7.20 20.21
C ARG A 215 -5.37 7.00 20.29
#